data_AF-Q89SP9-F1
#
_entry.id   AF-Q89SP9-F1
#
_cell.length_a   1.000
_cell.length_b   1.000
_cell.length_c   1.000
_cell.angle_alpha   90.00
_cell.angle_beta   90.00
_cell.angle_gamma   90.00
#
_symmetry.space_group_name_H-M   'P 1'
#
loop_
_entity.id
_entity.type
_entity.pdbx_description
1 polymer ?
#
loop_
_entity_poly.entity_id
_entity_poly.type
_entity_poly.pdbx_seq_one_letter_code
_entity_poly.pdbx_strand_id
1 'polypeptide(L)'
;MLRDGKYAAWFRTPRGQGTGVVDLIEGRISGSDSFFTYGGSYRVNEKHFSAVLTVNRHTDGPPSVFGPDEVEVDLAGVCNGLVATCSGTAKEAPDVKFEATLIYSQEDAPAADARCAVVKLNADKLPKNLDSRSRPRHPFASPKDTAKDPAS
;
A
#
# COMPACT_ATOMS: atom_id res chain seq x y z
N MET A 1 8.77 -25.74 -2.97
CA MET A 1 8.28 -25.30 -1.65
C MET A 1 8.29 -23.79 -1.63
N LEU A 2 7.30 -23.17 -1.00
CA LEU A 2 7.26 -21.73 -0.74
C LEU A 2 8.40 -21.36 0.21
N ARG A 3 9.06 -20.23 -0.03
CA ARG A 3 10.19 -19.77 0.78
C ARG A 3 9.76 -18.69 1.75
N ASP A 4 10.44 -18.58 2.86
CA ASP A 4 10.33 -17.38 3.68
C ASP A 4 11.01 -16.20 2.97
N GLY A 5 10.41 -15.02 3.05
CA GLY A 5 10.92 -13.78 2.47
C GLY A 5 9.85 -12.87 1.90
N LYS A 6 10.30 -11.87 1.12
CA LYS A 6 9.46 -10.86 0.48
C LYS A 6 8.89 -11.37 -0.84
N TYR A 7 7.64 -11.03 -1.09
CA TYR A 7 6.93 -11.33 -2.32
C TYR A 7 6.23 -10.08 -2.84
N ALA A 8 6.34 -9.85 -4.15
CA ALA A 8 5.40 -9.00 -4.84
C ALA A 8 4.07 -9.76 -4.99
N ALA A 9 2.96 -9.12 -4.64
CA ALA A 9 1.62 -9.66 -4.79
C ALA A 9 0.90 -8.92 -5.91
N TRP A 10 0.39 -9.65 -6.89
CA TRP A 10 -0.63 -9.15 -7.82
C TRP A 10 -1.94 -9.85 -7.53
N PHE A 11 -3.03 -9.09 -7.46
CA PHE A 11 -4.33 -9.65 -7.11
C PHE A 11 -5.48 -9.02 -7.88
N ARG A 12 -6.58 -9.77 -7.98
CA ARG A 12 -7.79 -9.33 -8.67
C ARG A 12 -9.06 -9.90 -8.05
N THR A 13 -10.14 -9.18 -8.29
CA THR A 13 -11.53 -9.59 -8.12
C THR A 13 -12.33 -9.18 -9.37
N PRO A 14 -13.60 -9.60 -9.53
CA PRO A 14 -14.47 -9.05 -10.58
C PRO A 14 -14.67 -7.52 -10.51
N ARG A 15 -14.39 -6.92 -9.34
CA ARG A 15 -14.60 -5.48 -9.08
C ARG A 15 -13.35 -4.65 -9.34
N GLY A 16 -12.15 -5.26 -9.38
CA GLY A 16 -10.91 -4.54 -9.60
C GLY A 16 -9.65 -5.39 -9.43
N GLN A 17 -8.49 -4.76 -9.53
CA GLN A 17 -7.18 -5.40 -9.35
C GLN A 17 -6.21 -4.45 -8.65
N GLY A 18 -5.15 -5.01 -8.09
CA GLY A 18 -4.13 -4.24 -7.40
C GLY A 18 -2.82 -4.99 -7.24
N THR A 19 -1.86 -4.30 -6.64
CA THR A 19 -0.54 -4.85 -6.30
C THR A 19 -0.17 -4.45 -4.89
N GLY A 20 0.53 -5.34 -4.19
CA GLY A 20 1.06 -5.10 -2.87
C GLY A 20 2.36 -5.85 -2.64
N VAL A 21 2.89 -5.74 -1.43
CA VAL A 21 4.05 -6.50 -0.97
C VAL A 21 3.65 -7.30 0.25
N VAL A 22 4.06 -8.56 0.30
CA VAL A 22 3.88 -9.42 1.47
C VAL A 22 5.19 -10.07 1.89
N ASP A 23 5.42 -10.12 3.19
CA ASP A 23 6.43 -10.90 3.87
C ASP A 23 5.78 -12.20 4.36
N LEU A 24 6.36 -13.33 3.95
CA LEU A 24 5.99 -14.66 4.43
C LEU A 24 7.12 -15.16 5.31
N ILE A 25 6.89 -15.32 6.60
CA ILE A 25 7.92 -15.72 7.57
C ILE A 25 7.31 -16.66 8.59
N GLU A 26 7.85 -17.87 8.73
CA GLU A 26 7.46 -18.82 9.78
C GLU A 26 5.93 -19.05 9.89
N GLY A 27 5.26 -19.18 8.75
CA GLY A 27 3.79 -19.39 8.70
C GLY A 27 2.95 -18.15 8.99
N ARG A 28 3.55 -16.95 9.04
CA ARG A 28 2.86 -15.66 9.15
C ARG A 28 2.89 -14.90 7.84
N ILE A 29 1.83 -14.13 7.62
CA ILE A 29 1.73 -13.15 6.53
C ILE A 29 1.69 -11.77 7.15
N SER A 30 2.52 -10.86 6.65
CA SER A 30 2.39 -9.43 6.89
C SER A 30 2.66 -8.67 5.60
N GLY A 31 2.01 -7.53 5.38
CA GLY A 31 2.26 -6.76 4.16
C GLY A 31 1.40 -5.52 4.07
N SER A 32 1.53 -4.82 2.95
CA SER A 32 0.68 -3.68 2.66
C SER A 32 0.69 -3.33 1.17
N ASP A 33 -0.27 -2.52 0.79
CA ASP A 33 -0.25 -1.68 -0.40
C ASP A 33 -0.39 -0.20 -0.01
N SER A 34 -0.72 0.66 -0.98
CA SER A 34 -0.89 2.09 -0.78
C SER A 34 -2.00 2.48 0.21
N PHE A 35 -3.01 1.63 0.42
CA PHE A 35 -4.23 1.94 1.19
C PHE A 35 -4.55 0.91 2.30
N PHE A 36 -4.10 -0.33 2.13
CA PHE A 36 -4.45 -1.46 2.99
C PHE A 36 -3.21 -2.13 3.58
N THR A 37 -3.35 -2.64 4.81
CA THR A 37 -2.43 -3.56 5.43
C THR A 37 -2.98 -4.98 5.34
N TYR A 38 -2.08 -5.94 5.28
CA TYR A 38 -2.39 -7.35 5.24
C TYR A 38 -1.72 -8.04 6.42
N GLY A 39 -2.45 -8.91 7.10
CA GLY A 39 -1.95 -9.72 8.19
C GLY A 39 -2.57 -11.09 8.16
N GLY A 40 -1.89 -12.12 8.66
CA GLY A 40 -2.48 -13.44 8.64
C GLY A 40 -1.53 -14.58 8.95
N SER A 41 -2.00 -15.78 8.63
CA SER A 41 -1.21 -16.99 8.77
C SER A 41 -1.35 -17.87 7.53
N TYR A 42 -0.33 -18.68 7.27
CA TYR A 42 -0.31 -19.59 6.16
C TYR A 42 0.28 -20.94 6.55
N ARG A 43 -0.09 -21.97 5.79
CA ARG A 43 0.43 -23.33 5.91
C ARG A 43 0.78 -23.84 4.52
N VAL A 44 1.87 -24.60 4.44
CA VAL A 44 2.34 -25.20 3.18
C VAL A 44 2.53 -26.69 3.39
N ASN A 45 1.84 -27.47 2.57
CA ASN A 45 1.97 -28.91 2.51
C ASN A 45 2.46 -29.28 1.10
N GLU A 46 3.76 -29.56 0.98
CA GLU A 46 4.46 -29.83 -0.29
C GLU A 46 4.33 -28.70 -1.32
N LYS A 47 3.27 -28.76 -2.15
CA LYS A 47 2.91 -27.80 -3.18
C LYS A 47 1.62 -27.05 -2.87
N HIS A 48 0.82 -27.52 -1.91
CA HIS A 48 -0.42 -26.86 -1.53
C HIS A 48 -0.14 -25.77 -0.50
N PHE A 49 -0.78 -24.63 -0.69
CA PHE A 49 -0.70 -23.47 0.18
C PHE A 49 -2.11 -23.11 0.64
N SER A 50 -2.29 -22.90 1.93
CA SER A 50 -3.53 -22.37 2.50
C SER A 50 -3.20 -21.19 3.40
N ALA A 51 -4.03 -20.14 3.39
CA ALA A 51 -3.84 -18.98 4.22
C ALA A 51 -5.15 -18.38 4.69
N VAL A 52 -5.08 -17.70 5.83
CA VAL A 52 -6.12 -16.79 6.32
C VAL A 52 -5.51 -15.41 6.32
N LEU A 53 -6.13 -14.48 5.58
CA LEU A 53 -5.63 -13.12 5.37
C LEU A 53 -6.65 -12.10 5.86
N THR A 54 -6.28 -11.30 6.84
CA THR A 54 -7.00 -10.10 7.25
C THR A 54 -6.49 -8.92 6.45
N VAL A 55 -7.42 -8.14 5.90
CA VAL A 55 -7.14 -6.90 5.18
C VAL A 55 -7.79 -5.75 5.94
N ASN A 56 -7.05 -4.68 6.19
CA ASN A 56 -7.57 -3.51 6.90
C ASN A 56 -7.08 -2.22 6.25
N ARG A 57 -7.95 -1.23 6.08
CA ARG A 57 -7.59 0.08 5.52
C ARG A 57 -6.80 0.90 6.55
N HIS A 58 -5.63 1.37 6.16
CA HIS A 58 -4.84 2.33 6.97
C HIS A 58 -4.85 3.75 6.40
N THR A 59 -5.18 3.91 5.11
CA THR A 59 -5.21 5.20 4.42
C THR A 59 -6.45 5.34 3.54
N ASP A 60 -7.08 6.51 3.57
CA ASP A 60 -8.21 6.85 2.71
C ASP A 60 -7.80 6.80 1.23
N GLY A 61 -8.70 6.30 0.38
CA GLY A 61 -8.41 6.13 -1.03
C GLY A 61 -9.55 5.49 -1.80
N PRO A 62 -9.26 4.90 -2.97
CA PRO A 62 -10.23 4.16 -3.75
C PRO A 62 -10.91 3.04 -2.93
N PRO A 63 -12.13 2.64 -3.32
CA PRO A 63 -12.83 1.52 -2.68
C PRO A 63 -12.00 0.24 -2.67
N SER A 64 -12.16 -0.56 -1.62
CA SER A 64 -11.58 -1.91 -1.52
C SER A 64 -12.02 -2.79 -2.70
N VAL A 65 -11.13 -3.64 -3.20
CA VAL A 65 -11.48 -4.65 -4.24
C VAL A 65 -12.50 -5.68 -3.76
N PHE A 66 -12.71 -5.78 -2.43
CA PHE A 66 -13.73 -6.61 -1.80
C PHE A 66 -15.05 -5.85 -1.57
N GLY A 67 -15.03 -4.52 -1.55
CA GLY A 67 -16.14 -3.67 -1.11
C GLY A 67 -15.93 -3.15 0.32
N PRO A 68 -16.04 -4.00 1.36
CA PRO A 68 -15.70 -3.62 2.72
C PRO A 68 -14.20 -3.32 2.89
N ASP A 69 -13.90 -2.41 3.83
CA ASP A 69 -12.52 -1.97 4.12
C ASP A 69 -11.80 -2.87 5.13
N GLU A 70 -12.54 -3.68 5.87
CA GLU A 70 -12.03 -4.71 6.76
C GLU A 70 -12.64 -6.05 6.37
N VAL A 71 -11.79 -7.00 5.97
CA VAL A 71 -12.23 -8.33 5.54
C VAL A 71 -11.28 -9.43 6.00
N GLU A 72 -11.82 -10.63 6.20
CA GLU A 72 -11.03 -11.86 6.38
C GLU A 72 -11.23 -12.78 5.17
N VAL A 73 -10.12 -13.20 4.56
CA VAL A 73 -10.09 -13.95 3.31
C VAL A 73 -9.45 -15.31 3.55
N ASP A 74 -10.20 -16.36 3.26
CA ASP A 74 -9.70 -17.73 3.24
C ASP A 74 -9.15 -18.04 1.85
N LEU A 75 -7.85 -18.36 1.77
CA LEU A 75 -7.13 -18.58 0.54
C LEU A 75 -6.62 -20.02 0.45
N ALA A 76 -6.77 -20.62 -0.73
CA ALA A 76 -6.17 -21.90 -1.08
C ALA A 76 -5.48 -21.80 -2.44
N GLY A 77 -4.37 -22.51 -2.59
CA GLY A 77 -3.53 -22.36 -3.76
C GLY A 77 -2.42 -23.38 -3.87
N VAL A 78 -1.55 -23.13 -4.84
CA VAL A 78 -0.37 -23.94 -5.13
C VAL A 78 0.87 -23.07 -5.20
N CYS A 79 2.00 -23.60 -4.75
CA CYS A 79 3.32 -22.98 -4.87
C CYS A 79 4.23 -23.77 -5.80
N ASN A 80 4.88 -23.07 -6.72
CA ASN A 80 5.85 -23.61 -7.66
C ASN A 80 7.16 -22.79 -7.62
N GLY A 81 8.07 -23.21 -6.75
CA GLY A 81 9.38 -22.58 -6.62
C GLY A 81 9.30 -21.14 -6.13
N LEU A 82 9.42 -20.19 -7.06
CA LEU A 82 9.44 -18.74 -6.79
C LEU A 82 8.06 -18.08 -6.92
N VAL A 83 7.06 -18.79 -7.42
CA VAL A 83 5.71 -18.24 -7.63
C VAL A 83 4.69 -19.06 -6.85
N ALA A 84 3.72 -18.41 -6.23
CA ALA A 84 2.55 -19.06 -5.67
C ALA A 84 1.27 -18.40 -6.19
N THR A 85 0.27 -19.22 -6.50
CA THR A 85 -1.03 -18.75 -6.95
C THR A 85 -2.08 -19.25 -5.98
N CYS A 86 -2.91 -18.35 -5.46
CA CYS A 86 -4.00 -18.69 -4.56
C CYS A 86 -5.28 -17.97 -4.95
N SER A 87 -6.40 -18.54 -4.52
CA SER A 87 -7.72 -17.94 -4.71
C SER A 87 -8.60 -18.25 -3.51
N GLY A 88 -9.63 -17.44 -3.32
CA GLY A 88 -10.50 -17.54 -2.17
C GLY A 88 -11.63 -16.52 -2.20
N THR A 89 -12.25 -16.34 -1.05
CA THR A 89 -13.37 -15.41 -0.85
C THR A 89 -13.24 -14.75 0.51
N ALA A 90 -13.66 -13.49 0.60
CA ALA A 90 -13.80 -12.80 1.88
C ALA A 90 -15.06 -13.31 2.60
N LYS A 91 -15.02 -13.43 3.93
CA LYS A 91 -16.18 -13.79 4.75
C LYS A 91 -17.30 -12.75 4.63
N GLU A 92 -16.93 -11.48 4.49
CA GLU A 92 -17.81 -10.32 4.39
C GLU A 92 -18.31 -10.09 2.95
N ALA A 93 -17.68 -10.72 1.96
CA ALA A 93 -18.06 -10.64 0.55
C ALA A 93 -17.89 -12.01 -0.15
N PRO A 94 -18.69 -13.02 0.24
CA PRO A 94 -18.55 -14.40 -0.27
C PRO A 94 -18.88 -14.55 -1.76
N ASP A 95 -19.59 -13.57 -2.33
CA ASP A 95 -19.88 -13.47 -3.76
C ASP A 95 -18.67 -12.98 -4.59
N VAL A 96 -17.63 -12.45 -3.93
CA VAL A 96 -16.45 -11.87 -4.58
C VAL A 96 -15.31 -12.87 -4.56
N LYS A 97 -15.07 -13.51 -5.70
CA LYS A 97 -13.87 -14.33 -5.88
C LYS A 97 -12.62 -13.45 -5.91
N PHE A 98 -11.66 -13.76 -5.05
CA PHE A 98 -10.34 -13.17 -5.02
C PHE A 98 -9.31 -14.14 -5.57
N GLU A 99 -8.37 -13.62 -6.36
CA GLU A 99 -7.24 -14.37 -6.89
C GLU A 99 -5.97 -13.56 -6.70
N ALA A 100 -4.89 -14.22 -6.27
CA ALA A 100 -3.59 -13.61 -6.08
C ALA A 100 -2.47 -14.48 -6.64
N THR A 101 -1.44 -13.80 -7.16
CA THR A 101 -0.16 -14.36 -7.57
C THR A 101 0.94 -13.69 -6.76
N LEU A 102 1.69 -14.48 -6.01
CA LEU A 102 2.84 -14.07 -5.23
C LEU A 102 4.11 -14.44 -6.00
N ILE A 103 5.01 -13.49 -6.16
CA ILE A 103 6.28 -13.64 -6.88
C ILE A 103 7.41 -13.31 -5.90
N TYR A 104 8.28 -14.29 -5.62
CA TYR A 104 9.38 -14.14 -4.68
C TYR A 104 10.34 -13.05 -5.15
N SER A 105 10.56 -12.06 -4.30
CA SER A 105 11.49 -10.97 -4.53
C SER A 105 12.85 -11.36 -3.95
N GLN A 106 13.83 -11.58 -4.82
CA GLN A 106 15.20 -11.82 -4.37
C GLN A 106 15.86 -10.48 -4.03
N GLU A 107 16.17 -10.25 -2.75
CA GLU A 107 16.85 -9.05 -2.29
C GLU A 107 18.33 -8.99 -2.75
N ASP A 108 18.87 -10.11 -3.23
CA ASP A 108 20.28 -10.29 -3.61
C ASP A 108 20.54 -10.25 -5.14
N ALA A 109 19.59 -9.72 -5.90
CA ALA A 109 19.94 -9.18 -7.22
C ALA A 109 20.41 -7.73 -6.97
N PRO A 110 21.69 -7.37 -7.24
CA PRO A 110 22.01 -5.95 -7.36
C PRO A 110 21.00 -5.41 -8.36
N ALA A 111 20.25 -4.37 -7.98
CA ALA A 111 19.24 -3.76 -8.84
C ALA A 111 19.87 -3.61 -10.22
N ALA A 112 19.51 -4.51 -11.14
CA ALA A 112 20.16 -4.59 -12.43
C ALA A 112 19.72 -3.34 -13.16
N ASP A 113 20.57 -2.31 -13.10
CA ASP A 113 20.32 -0.93 -13.49
C ASP A 113 18.82 -0.68 -13.70
N ALA A 114 18.07 -0.50 -12.61
CA ALA A 114 16.85 0.26 -12.74
C ALA A 114 17.33 1.62 -13.26
N ARG A 115 17.30 1.78 -14.58
CA ARG A 115 17.39 3.06 -15.27
C ARG A 115 16.11 3.84 -14.95
N CYS A 116 15.79 4.01 -13.67
CA CYS A 116 15.28 5.26 -13.19
C CYS A 116 16.36 6.26 -13.59
N ALA A 117 16.22 6.85 -14.78
CA ALA A 117 17.06 7.95 -15.18
C ALA A 117 16.95 8.94 -14.02
N VAL A 118 18.03 9.08 -13.25
CA VAL A 118 18.18 10.20 -12.34
C VAL A 118 18.32 11.39 -13.27
N VAL A 119 17.19 11.94 -13.70
CA VAL A 119 17.16 13.18 -14.43
C VAL A 119 17.62 14.22 -13.42
N LYS A 120 18.87 14.67 -13.56
CA LYS A 120 19.31 15.87 -12.85
C LYS A 120 18.35 16.98 -13.26
N LEU A 121 17.50 17.38 -12.32
CA LEU A 121 16.52 18.43 -12.53
C LEU A 121 17.31 19.73 -12.80
N ASN A 122 17.34 20.16 -14.06
CA ASN A 122 18.05 21.38 -14.42
C ASN A 122 17.27 22.57 -13.86
N ALA A 123 17.81 23.18 -12.79
CA ALA A 123 17.22 24.34 -12.12
C ALA A 123 16.96 25.51 -13.09
N ASP A 124 17.79 25.65 -14.13
CA ASP A 124 17.68 26.72 -15.13
C ASP A 124 16.52 26.52 -16.13
N LYS A 125 15.95 25.30 -16.20
CA LYS A 125 14.77 24.99 -17.02
C LYS A 125 13.47 24.95 -16.22
N LEU A 126 13.52 25.20 -14.91
CA LEU A 126 12.31 25.38 -14.12
C LEU A 126 11.61 26.68 -14.54
N PRO A 127 10.28 26.68 -14.72
CA PRO A 127 9.54 27.90 -14.95
C PRO A 127 9.78 28.86 -13.77
N LYS A 128 10.30 30.05 -14.05
CA LYS A 128 10.68 31.06 -13.02
C LYS A 128 9.48 31.75 -12.35
N ASN A 129 8.25 31.38 -12.67
CA ASN A 129 7.08 31.97 -12.06
C ASN A 129 6.56 31.05 -10.95
N LEU A 130 7.06 31.29 -9.73
CA LEU A 130 6.34 30.89 -8.52
C LEU A 130 4.98 31.58 -8.54
N ASP A 131 3.95 30.77 -8.31
CA ASP A 131 2.58 31.15 -7.99
C ASP A 131 2.45 32.54 -7.33
N SER A 132 1.62 33.40 -7.91
CA SER A 132 1.11 34.62 -7.25
C SER A 132 0.16 34.32 -6.07
N ARG A 133 0.23 33.11 -5.49
CA ARG A 133 -0.58 32.67 -4.34
C ARG A 133 0.19 32.66 -3.02
N SER A 134 1.39 33.23 -2.98
CA SER A 134 2.09 33.55 -1.73
C SER A 134 1.39 34.72 -1.03
N ARG A 135 0.28 34.44 -0.33
CA ARG A 135 -0.29 35.37 0.65
C ARG A 135 0.73 35.52 1.79
N PRO A 136 1.20 36.74 2.13
CA PRO A 136 2.09 36.92 3.27
C PRO A 136 1.40 36.43 4.54
N ARG A 137 2.09 35.59 5.33
CA ARG A 137 1.68 35.26 6.70
C ARG A 137 1.68 36.56 7.50
N HIS A 138 0.49 37.00 7.92
CA HIS A 138 0.34 38.13 8.85
C HIS A 138 0.93 37.72 10.21
N PRO A 139 1.91 38.47 10.77
CA PRO A 139 2.31 38.27 12.15
C PRO A 139 1.21 38.83 13.06
N PHE A 140 0.73 38.01 14.00
CA PHE A 140 -0.13 38.46 15.09
C PHE A 140 0.58 39.59 15.87
N ALA A 141 -0.04 40.78 15.92
CA ALA A 141 0.39 41.84 16.80
C ALA A 141 -0.37 41.71 18.14
N SER A 142 0.37 41.54 19.23
CA SER A 142 -0.18 41.60 20.60
C SER A 142 -0.71 43.01 20.91
N PRO A 143 -1.81 43.14 21.67
CA PRO A 143 -2.38 44.44 21.97
C PRO A 143 -1.52 45.17 23.00
N LYS A 144 -1.20 46.44 22.75
CA LYS A 144 -0.62 47.34 23.73
C LYS A 144 -1.58 48.49 23.95
N ASP A 145 -2.01 48.62 25.20
CA ASP A 145 -2.76 49.73 25.77
C ASP A 145 -2.24 51.09 25.31
N THR A 146 -3.14 52.02 25.04
CA THR A 146 -3.05 53.39 25.59
C THR A 146 -4.37 54.12 25.43
N ALA A 147 -4.89 54.57 26.57
CA ALA A 147 -5.94 55.56 26.71
C ALA A 147 -5.56 56.92 26.09
N LYS A 148 -6.54 57.65 25.56
CA LYS A 148 -6.74 59.08 25.84
C LYS A 148 -8.06 59.61 25.23
N ASP A 149 -8.94 60.10 26.10
CA ASP A 149 -9.91 61.19 25.85
C ASP A 149 -9.20 62.43 25.24
N PRO A 150 -9.89 63.39 24.56
CA PRO A 150 -11.13 64.01 25.06
C PRO A 150 -12.17 64.60 24.05
N ALA A 151 -13.32 64.99 24.64
CA ALA A 151 -14.19 66.14 24.38
C ALA A 151 -15.19 66.16 23.20
N SER A 152 -16.49 66.04 23.55
CA SER A 152 -17.44 67.17 23.57
C SER A 152 -18.49 66.96 24.65
#